data_AF-A0A6G3CVM6-F1
#
_entry.id   AF-A0A6G3CVM6-F1
#
_cell.length_a   1.000
_cell.length_b   1.000
_cell.length_c   1.000
_cell.angle_alpha   90.00
_cell.angle_beta   90.00
_cell.angle_gamma   90.00
#
_symmetry.space_group_name_H-M   'P 1'
#
loop_
_entity.id
_entity.type
_entity.pdbx_description
1 polymer ?
#
loop_
_entity_poly.entity_id
_entity_poly.type
_entity_poly.pdbx_seq_one_letter_code
_entity_poly.pdbx_strand_id
1 'polypeptide(L)'
;MAERLRGGDLGLLPVLAGLVVIWVVMQILNPIFLSSANLTNLALESVPVGIIALGVVCVLLVGQIDLSVGSVSGLSAAVLA
;
A
#
# COMPACT_ATOMS: atom_id res chain seq x y z
N MET A 1 -23.55 -11.39 20.05
CA MET A 1 -22.15 -10.92 19.99
C MET A 1 -21.47 -11.13 18.62
N ALA A 2 -22.13 -11.76 17.63
CA ALA A 2 -21.58 -11.92 16.27
C ALA A 2 -21.99 -10.79 15.29
N GLU A 3 -23.04 -10.02 15.61
CA GLU A 3 -23.60 -9.01 14.68
C GLU A 3 -22.90 -7.64 14.71
N ARG A 4 -22.12 -7.34 15.76
CA ARG A 4 -21.36 -6.09 15.87
C ARG A 4 -20.09 -6.07 15.02
N LEU A 5 -19.74 -7.20 14.40
CA LEU A 5 -18.64 -7.34 13.44
C LEU A 5 -19.07 -6.99 12.01
N ARG A 6 -20.27 -6.45 11.79
CA ARG A 6 -20.81 -6.23 10.44
C ARG A 6 -21.19 -4.78 10.14
N GLY A 7 -21.02 -3.88 11.11
CA GLY A 7 -21.39 -2.47 10.99
C GLY A 7 -20.22 -1.55 11.33
N GLY A 8 -19.53 -1.05 10.31
CA GLY A 8 -19.05 0.33 10.29
C GLY A 8 -17.75 0.71 11.01
N ASP A 9 -17.24 -0.05 11.98
CA ASP A 9 -16.03 0.33 12.75
C ASP A 9 -14.84 -0.64 12.61
N LEU A 10 -14.92 -1.54 11.62
CA LEU A 10 -13.82 -2.45 11.32
C LEU A 10 -12.74 -1.80 10.46
N GLY A 11 -12.80 -0.51 10.11
CA GLY A 11 -12.08 0.09 8.97
C GLY A 11 -10.60 -0.27 8.79
N LEU A 12 -9.89 -0.57 9.88
CA LEU A 12 -8.49 -1.01 9.87
C LEU A 12 -8.30 -2.53 10.06
N LEU A 13 -9.22 -3.21 10.75
CA LEU A 13 -9.07 -4.63 11.12
C LEU A 13 -8.91 -5.60 9.93
N PRO A 14 -9.70 -5.52 8.84
CA PRO A 14 -9.50 -6.39 7.67
C PRO A 14 -8.25 -6.00 6.89
N VAL A 15 -7.82 -4.73 6.95
CA VAL A 15 -6.58 -4.26 6.32
C VAL A 15 -5.36 -4.85 7.03
N LEU A 16 -5.32 -4.75 8.37
CA LEU A 16 -4.26 -5.36 9.17
C LEU A 16 -4.25 -6.88 9.04
N ALA A 17 -5.44 -7.52 9.06
CA ALA A 17 -5.55 -8.95 8.85
C ALA A 17 -4.99 -9.36 7.47
N GLY A 18 -5.33 -8.61 6.41
CA GLY A 18 -4.78 -8.82 5.07
C GLY A 18 -3.26 -8.68 5.02
N LEU A 19 -2.71 -7.63 5.64
CA LEU A 19 -1.27 -7.40 5.72
C LEU A 19 -0.53 -8.56 6.41
N VAL A 20 -1.05 -9.01 7.56
CA VAL A 20 -0.46 -10.14 8.30
C VAL A 20 -0.51 -11.42 7.48
N VAL A 21 -1.61 -11.70 6.79
CA VAL A 21 -1.73 -12.86 5.90
C VAL A 21 -0.68 -12.81 4.79
N ILE A 22 -0.50 -11.66 4.14
CA ILE A 22 0.50 -11.49 3.08
C ILE A 22 1.91 -11.75 3.63
N TRP A 23 2.28 -11.17 4.78
CA TRP A 23 3.58 -11.40 5.40
C TRP A 23 3.83 -12.87 5.73
N VAL A 24 2.85 -13.57 6.30
CA VAL A 24 2.98 -14.99 6.63
C VAL A 24 3.17 -15.83 5.36
N VAL A 25 2.35 -15.60 4.33
CA VAL A 25 2.44 -16.33 3.06
C VAL A 25 3.79 -16.06 2.38
N MET A 26 4.21 -14.80 2.28
CA MET A 26 5.47 -14.42 1.67
C MET A 26 6.68 -14.97 2.43
N GLN A 27 6.62 -15.01 3.77
CA GLN A 27 7.68 -15.60 4.60
C GLN A 27 7.79 -17.12 4.43
N ILE A 28 6.66 -17.82 4.22
CA ILE A 28 6.67 -19.27 3.94
C ILE A 28 7.26 -19.54 2.55
N LEU A 29 6.90 -18.73 1.55
CA LEU A 29 7.39 -18.88 0.18
C LEU A 29 8.85 -18.46 0.02
N ASN A 30 9.30 -17.47 0.80
CA ASN A 30 10.67 -16.99 0.80
C ASN A 30 11.13 -16.68 2.24
N PRO A 31 11.99 -17.52 2.85
CA PRO A 31 12.40 -17.36 4.24
C PRO A 31 13.27 -16.10 4.49
N ILE A 32 13.77 -15.46 3.42
CA ILE A 32 14.56 -14.23 3.45
C ILE A 32 13.64 -12.99 3.40
N PHE A 33 12.33 -13.15 3.16
CA PHE A 33 11.39 -12.04 2.98
C PHE A 33 11.38 -11.07 4.17
N LEU A 34 11.28 -11.57 5.41
CA LEU A 34 11.32 -10.75 6.63
C LEU A 34 12.76 -10.45 7.12
N SER A 35 13.78 -10.70 6.31
CA SER A 35 15.15 -10.28 6.63
C SER A 35 15.25 -8.76 6.71
N SER A 36 16.12 -8.25 7.59
CA SER A 36 16.32 -6.80 7.77
C SER A 36 16.67 -6.07 6.48
N ALA A 37 17.45 -6.71 5.60
CA ALA A 37 17.82 -6.15 4.30
C ALA A 37 16.61 -6.00 3.36
N ASN A 38 15.77 -7.05 3.25
CA ASN A 38 14.56 -7.01 2.42
C ASN A 38 13.52 -6.05 2.98
N LEU A 39 13.33 -6.00 4.30
CA LEU A 39 12.40 -5.08 4.93
C LEU A 39 12.84 -3.62 4.71
N THR A 40 14.14 -3.34 4.77
CA THR A 40 14.70 -2.02 4.46
C THR A 40 14.51 -1.68 2.99
N ASN A 41 14.80 -2.62 2.08
CA ASN A 41 14.62 -2.42 0.65
C ASN A 41 13.14 -2.15 0.30
N LEU A 42 12.22 -2.96 0.83
CA LEU A 42 10.78 -2.78 0.67
C LEU A 42 10.30 -1.43 1.23
N ALA A 43 10.82 -1.03 2.40
CA ALA A 43 10.51 0.28 2.97
C ALA A 43 10.98 1.41 2.05
N LEU A 44 12.21 1.34 1.53
CA LEU A 44 12.76 2.34 0.61
C LEU A 44 11.99 2.39 -0.72
N GLU A 45 11.58 1.25 -1.28
CA GLU A 45 10.76 1.18 -2.49
C GLU A 45 9.33 1.72 -2.29
N SER A 46 8.81 1.71 -1.05
CA SER A 46 7.50 2.30 -0.73
C SER A 46 7.50 3.83 -0.65
N VAL A 47 8.67 4.45 -0.40
CA VAL A 47 8.80 5.91 -0.21
C VAL A 47 8.35 6.72 -1.44
N PRO A 48 8.79 6.41 -2.67
CA PRO A 48 8.36 7.16 -3.86
C PRO A 48 6.84 7.19 -4.03
N VAL A 49 6.17 6.05 -3.84
CA VAL A 49 4.71 5.93 -3.94
C VAL A 49 4.02 6.76 -2.86
N GLY A 50 4.53 6.73 -1.62
CA GLY A 50 4.01 7.54 -0.52
C GLY A 50 4.12 9.05 -0.77
N ILE A 51 5.25 9.50 -1.32
CA ILE A 51 5.46 10.92 -1.67
C ILE A 51 4.49 11.36 -2.78
N ILE A 52 4.29 10.53 -3.81
CA ILE A 52 3.31 10.81 -4.88
C ILE A 52 1.90 10.89 -4.31
N ALA A 53 1.51 9.95 -3.45
CA ALA A 53 0.19 9.95 -2.81
C ALA A 53 -0.06 11.23 -1.99
N LEU A 54 0.93 11.68 -1.19
CA LEU A 54 0.85 12.94 -0.45
C LEU A 54 0.67 14.15 -1.38
N GLY A 55 1.43 14.20 -2.48
CA GLY A 55 1.30 15.26 -3.48
C GLY A 55 -0.08 15.29 -4.16
N VAL A 56 -0.61 14.12 -4.52
CA VAL A 56 -1.96 13.98 -5.10
C VAL A 56 -3.04 14.44 -4.13
N VAL A 57 -2.95 14.11 -2.84
CA VAL A 57 -3.92 14.60 -1.83
C VAL A 57 -3.96 16.12 -1.82
N CYS A 58 -2.81 16.81 -1.83
CA CYS A 58 -2.76 18.27 -1.90
C CYS A 58 -3.41 18.82 -3.17
N VAL A 59 -3.19 18.19 -4.33
CA VAL A 59 -3.80 18.59 -5.61
C VAL A 59 -5.32 18.39 -5.61
N LEU A 60 -5.79 17.25 -5.09
CA LEU A 60 -7.22 16.96 -4.95
C LEU A 60 -7.94 17.97 -4.06
N LEU A 61 -7.29 18.45 -2.99
CA LEU A 61 -7.84 19.48 -2.10
C LEU A 61 -7.98 20.86 -2.77
N VAL A 62 -7.16 21.16 -3.78
CA VAL A 62 -7.22 22.41 -4.57
C VAL A 62 -8.33 22.35 -5.65
N GLY A 63 -8.98 21.19 -5.84
CA GLY A 63 -10.09 21.03 -6.78
C GLY A 63 -9.63 20.92 -8.24
N GLN A 64 -8.34 20.73 -8.47
CA GLN A 64 -7.80 20.36 -9.78
C GLN A 64 -7.75 18.83 -9.84
N ILE A 65 -8.57 18.22 -10.70
CA ILE A 65 -8.62 16.76 -10.89
C ILE A 65 -7.47 16.32 -11.83
N ASP A 66 -6.23 16.72 -11.54
CA ASP A 66 -5.09 16.25 -12.33
C ASP A 66 -4.72 14.82 -11.90
N LEU A 67 -5.47 13.86 -12.47
CA LEU A 67 -5.29 12.43 -12.27
C LEU A 67 -4.09 11.89 -13.08
N SER A 68 -3.45 12.72 -13.91
CA SER A 68 -2.37 12.36 -14.83
C SER A 68 -1.15 11.80 -14.09
N VAL A 69 -0.80 12.37 -12.93
CA VAL A 69 0.36 11.95 -12.14
C VAL A 69 0.22 10.50 -11.64
N GLY A 70 -1.01 10.10 -11.29
CA GLY A 70 -1.32 8.74 -10.84
C GLY A 70 -1.29 7.72 -11.99
N SER A 71 -1.87 8.05 -13.14
CA SER A 71 -1.91 7.14 -14.31
C SER A 71 -0.54 6.99 -14.97
N VAL A 72 0.25 8.06 -15.08
CA VAL A 72 1.62 8.03 -15.62
C VAL A 72 2.54 7.22 -14.70
N SER A 73 2.47 7.43 -13.38
CA SER A 73 3.24 6.62 -12.43
C SER A 73 2.88 5.13 -12.51
N GLY A 74 1.59 4.79 -12.63
CA GLY A 74 1.14 3.41 -12.78
C GLY A 74 1.58 2.77 -14.10
N LEU A 75 1.50 3.51 -15.22
CA LEU A 75 1.97 3.06 -16.53
C LEU A 75 3.49 2.84 -16.52
N SER A 76 4.26 3.80 -15.99
CA SER A 76 5.72 3.66 -15.88
C SER A 76 6.12 2.48 -15.01
N ALA A 77 5.42 2.23 -13.91
CA ALA A 77 5.63 1.04 -13.07
C ALA A 77 5.33 -0.26 -13.82
N ALA A 78 4.23 -0.31 -14.59
CA ALA A 78 3.85 -1.49 -15.37
C ALA A 78 4.78 -1.78 -16.56
N VAL A 79 5.42 -0.74 -17.14
CA VAL A 79 6.40 -0.90 -18.22
C VAL A 79 7.77 -1.32 -17.71
N LEU A 80 8.14 -0.88 -16.50
CA LEU A 80 9.43 -1.19 -15.89
C LEU A 80 9.44 -2.56 -15.18
N ALA A 81 8.30 -3.00 -14.65
CA ALA A 81 8.11 -4.29 -13.98
C ALA A 81 8.21 -5.49 -14.94
#